data_AF-A0A7V9GTD1-F1
#
_entry.id   AF-A0A7V9GTD1-F1
#
_cell.length_a   1.000
_cell.length_b   1.000
_cell.length_c   1.000
_cell.angle_alpha   90.00
_cell.angle_beta   90.00
_cell.angle_gamma   90.00
#
_symmetry.space_group_name_H-M   'P 1'
#
loop_
_entity.id
_entity.type
_entity.pdbx_description
1 polymer ?
#
loop_
_entity_poly.entity_id
_entity_poly.type
_entity_poly.pdbx_seq_one_letter_code
_entity_poly.pdbx_strand_id
1 'polypeptide(L)' 'GPGQTVITKSPVPDVTGERLDIALERVRRQNFLADVEGGGAFGVIDEDNWQVVGQEPAPGVPLETGSSVTLNIDRR' A
#
# COMPACT_ATOMS: atom_id res chain seq x y z
N GLY A 1 17.65 -6.65 -29.04
CA GLY A 1 16.36 -6.09 -29.51
C GLY A 1 15.70 -5.38 -28.36
N PRO A 2 15.17 -4.16 -28.54
CA PRO A 2 14.59 -3.40 -27.43
C PRO A 2 13.13 -3.82 -27.26
N GLY A 3 12.76 -4.38 -26.11
CA GLY A 3 11.36 -4.77 -25.87
C GLY A 3 11.04 -5.61 -24.64
N GLN A 4 12.01 -5.96 -23.79
CA GLN A 4 11.67 -6.57 -22.50
C GLN A 4 11.73 -5.48 -21.43
N THR A 5 10.57 -4.90 -21.10
CA THR A 5 10.38 -4.23 -19.82
C THR A 5 10.69 -5.27 -18.75
N VAL A 6 11.77 -5.09 -17.99
CA VAL A 6 12.12 -6.02 -16.92
C VAL A 6 11.04 -5.88 -15.84
N ILE A 7 10.08 -6.80 -15.83
CA ILE A 7 9.12 -6.91 -14.75
C ILE A 7 9.90 -7.39 -13.53
N THR A 8 10.22 -6.45 -12.64
CA THR A 8 10.90 -6.75 -11.39
C THR A 8 9.85 -7.09 -10.34
N LYS A 9 10.04 -8.20 -9.62
CA LYS A 9 9.21 -8.53 -8.47
C LYS A 9 9.90 -8.09 -7.19
N SER A 10 9.14 -7.47 -6.30
CA SER A 10 9.57 -7.08 -4.95
C SER A 10 8.60 -7.69 -3.92
N PRO A 11 9.06 -8.08 -2.72
CA PRO A 11 8.14 -8.45 -1.65
C PRO A 11 7.30 -7.24 -1.23
N VAL A 12 6.01 -7.45 -0.97
CA VAL A 12 5.12 -6.41 -0.41
C VAL A 12 5.56 -6.03 1.01
N PRO A 13 5.60 -4.74 1.38
CA PRO A 13 5.99 -4.32 2.72
C PRO A 13 4.89 -4.66 3.74
N ASP A 14 5.28 -4.94 4.98
CA ASP A 14 4.34 -4.97 6.10
C ASP A 14 4.07 -3.54 6.57
N VAL A 15 2.81 -3.12 6.48
CA VAL A 15 2.33 -1.80 6.88
C VAL A 15 1.15 -1.88 7.85
N THR A 16 0.77 -3.08 8.25
CA THR A 16 -0.35 -3.27 9.17
C THR A 16 0.01 -2.70 10.55
N GLY A 17 -0.89 -1.89 11.11
CA GLY A 17 -0.68 -1.15 12.35
C GLY A 17 0.02 0.20 12.19
N GLU A 18 0.49 0.57 11.00
CA GLU A 18 1.14 1.87 10.76
C GLU A 18 0.15 3.04 10.61
N ARG A 19 0.68 4.25 10.83
CA ARG A 19 0.17 5.55 10.33
C ARG A 19 -0.27 5.41 8.87
N LEU A 20 -1.46 5.83 8.41
CA LEU A 20 -1.77 5.74 6.98
C LEU A 20 -0.75 6.52 6.12
N ASP A 21 -0.35 7.72 6.53
CA ASP A 21 0.70 8.52 5.88
C ASP A 21 2.04 7.74 5.77
N ILE A 22 2.45 7.08 6.85
CA ILE A 22 3.68 6.27 6.91
C ILE A 22 3.56 5.04 6.02
N ALA A 23 2.41 4.35 6.05
CA ALA A 23 2.14 3.20 5.21
C ALA A 23 2.22 3.56 3.73
N LEU A 24 1.59 4.67 3.32
CA LEU A 24 1.61 5.16 1.94
C LEU A 24 3.02 5.50 1.48
N GLU A 25 3.83 6.15 2.33
CA GLU A 25 5.23 6.42 2.03
C GLU A 25 6.03 5.13 1.83
N ARG A 26 5.84 4.14 2.71
CA ARG A 26 6.55 2.86 2.66
C ARG A 26 6.19 2.04 1.41
N VAL A 27 4.90 1.96 1.07
CA VAL A 27 4.42 1.30 -0.17
C VAL A 27 5.04 1.95 -1.41
N ARG A 28 5.02 3.29 -1.48
CA ARG A 28 5.63 4.04 -2.59
C ARG A 28 7.14 3.83 -2.69
N ARG A 29 7.86 3.79 -1.57
CA ARG A 29 9.32 3.55 -1.54
C ARG A 29 9.70 2.16 -2.10
N GLN A 30 8.78 1.20 -2.07
CA GLN A 30 8.97 -0.12 -2.69
C GLN A 30 8.48 -0.19 -4.15
N ASN A 31 8.14 0.95 -4.75
CA ASN A 31 7.58 1.06 -6.11
C ASN A 31 6.24 0.34 -6.29
N PHE A 32 5.42 0.31 -5.24
CA PHE A 32 4.03 -0.14 -5.32
C PHE A 32 3.07 1.05 -5.31
N LEU A 33 1.88 0.84 -5.85
CA LEU A 33 0.74 1.71 -5.68
C LEU A 33 -0.04 1.30 -4.43
N ALA A 34 -0.78 2.23 -3.83
CA ALA A 34 -1.61 1.95 -2.68
C ALA A 34 -3.06 2.30 -3.01
N ASP A 35 -3.96 1.34 -2.81
CA ASP A 35 -5.41 1.54 -2.92
C ASP A 35 -5.98 1.53 -1.51
N VAL A 36 -6.58 2.64 -1.07
CA VAL A 36 -7.05 2.79 0.31
C VAL A 36 -8.55 2.50 0.37
N GLU A 37 -8.94 1.56 1.23
CA GLU A 37 -10.32 1.19 1.50
C GLU A 37 -10.69 1.53 2.95
N GLY A 38 -11.79 2.25 3.12
CA GLY A 38 -12.22 2.80 4.41
C GLY A 38 -12.52 4.30 4.30
N GLY A 39 -12.34 5.06 5.38
CA GLY A 39 -12.53 6.52 5.36
C GLY A 39 -13.99 7.00 5.57
N GLY A 40 -14.96 6.08 5.55
CA GLY A 40 -16.38 6.43 5.65
C GLY A 40 -16.87 7.27 4.47
N ALA A 41 -18.01 7.97 4.64
CA ALA A 41 -18.68 8.67 3.54
C ALA A 41 -17.88 9.82 2.90
N PHE A 42 -16.87 10.35 3.60
CA PHE A 42 -16.05 11.45 3.12
C PHE A 42 -14.66 11.00 2.64
N GLY A 43 -14.34 9.71 2.76
CA GLY A 43 -13.00 9.20 2.52
C GLY A 43 -11.96 9.72 3.52
N VAL A 44 -10.68 9.63 3.14
CA VAL A 44 -9.55 10.09 3.95
C VAL A 44 -9.29 11.58 3.69
N ILE A 45 -9.60 12.43 4.68
CA ILE A 45 -9.30 13.87 4.63
C ILE A 45 -7.90 14.16 5.17
N ASP A 46 -7.53 13.51 6.26
CA ASP A 46 -6.25 13.66 6.95
C ASP A 46 -5.75 12.28 7.35
N GLU A 47 -4.69 11.83 6.68
CA GLU A 47 -4.08 10.50 6.78
C GLU A 47 -3.58 10.20 8.19
N ASP A 48 -3.22 11.22 8.98
CA ASP A 48 -2.70 11.02 10.35
C ASP A 48 -3.75 10.48 11.34
N ASN A 49 -5.04 10.60 10.99
CA ASN A 49 -6.16 10.12 11.82
C ASN A 49 -6.53 8.66 11.56
N TRP A 50 -5.82 7.97 10.66
CA TRP A 50 -6.16 6.62 10.24
C TRP A 50 -5.00 5.66 10.50
N GLN A 51 -5.34 4.43 10.86
CA GLN A 51 -4.40 3.34 11.02
C GLN A 51 -4.75 2.24 10.03
N VAL A 52 -3.73 1.63 9.43
CA VAL A 52 -3.92 0.42 8.62
C VAL A 52 -4.26 -0.75 9.54
N VAL A 53 -5.43 -1.35 9.35
CA VAL A 53 -5.90 -2.52 10.11
C VAL A 53 -5.81 -3.82 9.32
N GLY A 54 -5.58 -3.72 8.00
CA GLY A 54 -5.30 -4.87 7.15
C GLY A 54 -4.72 -4.45 5.81
N GLN A 55 -4.08 -5.39 5.11
CA GLN A 55 -3.53 -5.17 3.78
C GLN A 55 -3.70 -6.42 2.90
N GLU A 56 -3.78 -6.22 1.59
CA GLU A 56 -3.77 -7.28 0.59
C GLU A 56 -2.99 -6.82 -0.66
N PRO A 57 -2.02 -7.58 -1.19
CA PRO A 57 -1.54 -8.86 -0.68
C PRO A 57 -0.90 -8.81 0.69
N ALA A 58 -0.86 -9.97 1.33
CA ALA A 58 -0.17 -10.16 2.61
C ALA A 58 1.31 -9.74 2.52
N PRO A 59 1.92 -9.29 3.64
CA PRO A 59 3.33 -8.94 3.67
C PRO A 59 4.24 -10.04 3.15
N GLY A 60 5.29 -9.66 2.42
CA GLY A 60 6.26 -10.58 1.84
C GLY A 60 5.83 -11.26 0.54
N VAL A 61 4.56 -11.15 0.14
CA VAL A 61 4.11 -11.68 -1.17
C VAL A 61 4.88 -10.96 -2.28
N PRO A 62 5.50 -11.70 -3.23
CA PRO A 62 6.19 -11.07 -4.35
C PRO A 62 5.19 -10.48 -5.35
N LEU A 63 5.20 -9.16 -5.52
CA LEU A 63 4.41 -8.44 -6.52
C LEU A 63 5.32 -7.79 -7.57
N GLU A 64 4.78 -7.64 -8.77
CA GLU A 64 5.43 -6.85 -9.83
C GLU A 64 5.46 -5.38 -9.41
N THR A 65 6.61 -4.72 -9.57
CA THR A 65 6.73 -3.28 -9.33
C THR A 65 5.69 -2.52 -10.16
N GLY A 66 5.01 -1.55 -9.55
CA GLY A 66 3.89 -0.83 -10.12
C GLY A 66 2.52 -1.45 -9.85
N SER A 67 2.46 -2.65 -9.24
CA SER A 67 1.21 -3.24 -8.77
C SER A 67 0.66 -2.49 -7.55
N SER A 68 -0.64 -2.61 -7.32
CA SER A 68 -1.32 -2.07 -6.14
C SER A 68 -1.26 -3.00 -4.93
N VAL A 69 -1.20 -2.40 -3.75
CA VAL A 69 -1.48 -3.00 -2.45
C VAL A 69 -2.71 -2.31 -1.87
N THR A 70 -3.76 -3.07 -1.59
CA THR A 70 -4.97 -2.57 -0.92
C THR A 70 -4.69 -2.43 0.58
N LEU A 71 -5.01 -1.27 1.14
CA LEU A 71 -4.88 -0.93 2.56
C LEU A 71 -6.26 -0.71 3.15
N ASN A 72 -6.67 -1.57 4.08
CA ASN A 72 -7.87 -1.40 4.88
C ASN A 72 -7.53 -0.54 6.09
N ILE A 73 -8.30 0.52 6.31
CA ILE A 73 -8.05 1.46 7.40
C ILE A 73 -9.21 1.55 8.38
N ASP A 74 -8.89 1.86 9.63
CA ASP A 74 -9.84 2.29 10.64
C ASP A 74 -9.39 3.60 11.28
N ARG A 75 -10.35 4.34 11.83
CA ARG A 75 -10.08 5.59 12.50
C ARG A 75 -9.33 5.32 13.80
N ARG A 76 -8.24 6.05 14.01
CA ARG A 76 -7.42 5.95 15.22
C ARG A 76 -8.03 6.70 16.40
#